data_AF-A0A8T7FCV5-F1
#
_entry.id   AF-A0A8T7FCV5-F1
#
_cell.length_a   1.000
_cell.length_b   1.000
_cell.length_c   1.000
_cell.angle_alpha   90.00
_cell.angle_beta   90.00
_cell.angle_gamma   90.00
#
_symmetry.space_group_name_H-M   'P 1'
#
loop_
_entity.id
_entity.type
_entity.pdbx_description
1 polymer ?
#
loop_
_entity_poly.entity_id
_entity_poly.type
_entity_poly.pdbx_seq_one_letter_code
_entity_poly.pdbx_strand_id
1 'polypeptide(L)'
;MKITAILLAAGQGTRMKSDLPKVLIPVLGRPMIWHALEAVKQASNETPVVVIGHGAEKVTDYLGDSARTVVQDPQLGTAHAVMQAAPLLRGTGGLVLVCYADMPLLRGGTLARLVEKQKASRGPISMLTVFNDDPHGFGRVVRAADGTVQAIVEEYVATEEQKRIKELNVGAYCFEADWLWDALTRIEKNPQKGEYYLTDAVEVAVKSGLTVQAEVMEDAEEAVGVNTRVHLAEVEAEMRRRVNLGHMLNGVTLIDPASTYIEVGVEIGRDTVVWPNTYLHGGTAIGEANVIGPNTLIRDSRIGNRCKVLMSVMEGARLEDDVDMGPFARLRTGAHLGSRVHMGNFGEVKDSYLHDGVKMGHFSYIGNADIGSGTNIGAGTITCNYDGEKKHPTVIGENVFIGSDTMLVAPVNLGDSARTGAGAVVTKDVPPDTLVVGIPARAIRKVSGKKER
;
A
#
# COMPACT_ATOMS: atom_id res chain seq x y z
N MET A 1 -32.13 -7.70 -6.63
CA MET A 1 -32.26 -6.87 -5.41
C MET A 1 -31.08 -5.92 -5.38
N LYS A 2 -31.31 -4.62 -5.17
CA LYS A 2 -30.22 -3.63 -5.03
C LYS A 2 -29.58 -3.76 -3.64
N ILE A 3 -28.27 -3.63 -3.57
CA ILE A 3 -27.50 -3.61 -2.34
C ILE A 3 -26.54 -2.43 -2.46
N THR A 4 -26.78 -1.39 -1.67
CA THR A 4 -25.90 -0.22 -1.63
C THR A 4 -25.14 -0.18 -0.32
N ALA A 5 -23.82 0.01 -0.39
CA ALA A 5 -22.99 0.17 0.79
C ALA A 5 -22.90 1.65 1.22
N ILE A 6 -22.89 1.88 2.53
CA ILE A 6 -22.57 3.15 3.18
C ILE A 6 -21.34 2.93 4.06
N LEU A 7 -20.28 3.70 3.78
CA LEU A 7 -19.05 3.72 4.57
C LEU A 7 -19.03 4.96 5.47
N LEU A 8 -18.89 4.76 6.78
CA LEU A 8 -18.81 5.84 7.75
C LEU A 8 -17.35 6.30 7.90
N ALA A 9 -17.05 7.52 7.45
CA ALA A 9 -15.70 8.10 7.41
C ALA A 9 -15.63 9.55 7.94
N ALA A 10 -16.69 10.05 8.59
CA ALA A 10 -16.80 11.45 9.01
C ALA A 10 -16.07 11.81 10.33
N GLY A 11 -15.60 10.81 11.07
CA GLY A 11 -14.95 11.01 12.36
C GLY A 11 -13.62 11.76 12.26
N GLN A 12 -13.37 12.72 13.16
CA GLN A 12 -12.19 13.58 13.15
C GLN A 12 -10.86 12.82 13.38
N GLY A 13 -10.90 11.66 14.03
CA GLY A 13 -9.70 10.84 14.24
C GLY A 13 -8.61 11.49 15.11
N THR A 14 -8.98 12.40 16.03
CA THR A 14 -8.05 13.19 16.86
C THR A 14 -6.99 12.36 17.60
N ARG A 15 -7.34 11.13 18.01
CA ARG A 15 -6.44 10.16 18.66
C ARG A 15 -5.27 9.70 17.76
N MET A 16 -5.36 9.87 16.45
CA MET A 16 -4.29 9.56 15.50
C MET A 16 -3.18 10.61 15.47
N LYS A 17 -3.45 11.83 15.95
CA LYS A 17 -2.52 12.98 15.97
C LYS A 17 -1.84 13.16 14.60
N SER A 18 -2.65 13.38 13.56
CA SER A 18 -2.26 13.36 12.16
C SER A 18 -2.96 14.48 11.39
N ASP A 19 -2.24 15.16 10.50
CA ASP A 19 -2.82 16.15 9.56
C ASP A 19 -3.55 15.47 8.38
N LEU A 20 -3.25 14.20 8.13
CA LEU A 20 -3.95 13.38 7.16
C LEU A 20 -5.25 12.87 7.78
N PRO A 21 -6.41 12.97 7.09
CA PRO A 21 -7.66 12.36 7.53
C PRO A 21 -7.45 10.89 7.88
N LYS A 22 -8.04 10.43 8.99
CA LYS A 22 -7.79 9.10 9.55
C LYS A 22 -7.85 8.01 8.49
N VAL A 23 -8.92 7.99 7.70
CA VAL A 23 -9.20 6.96 6.69
C VAL A 23 -8.24 6.96 5.50
N LEU A 24 -7.44 8.02 5.33
CA LEU A 24 -6.40 8.12 4.30
C LEU A 24 -5.02 7.63 4.77
N ILE A 25 -4.86 7.36 6.07
CA ILE A 25 -3.62 6.78 6.60
C ILE A 25 -3.46 5.37 6.00
N PRO A 26 -2.29 5.06 5.41
CA PRO A 26 -2.09 3.78 4.73
C PRO A 26 -1.94 2.62 5.71
N VAL A 27 -2.45 1.47 5.29
CA VAL A 27 -2.17 0.15 5.80
C VAL A 27 -1.60 -0.67 4.64
N LEU A 28 -0.36 -1.11 4.78
CA LEU A 28 0.36 -1.95 3.82
C LEU A 28 0.27 -1.41 2.37
N GLY A 29 0.56 -0.11 2.22
CA GLY A 29 0.65 0.60 0.93
C GLY A 29 -0.64 1.25 0.45
N ARG A 30 -1.81 0.92 1.04
CA ARG A 30 -3.11 1.45 0.61
C ARG A 30 -3.84 2.15 1.75
N PRO A 31 -4.52 3.29 1.52
CA PRO A 31 -5.37 3.94 2.50
C PRO A 31 -6.39 2.99 3.15
N MET A 32 -6.71 3.17 4.45
CA MET A 32 -7.75 2.36 5.11
C MET A 32 -9.09 2.36 4.36
N ILE A 33 -9.50 3.52 3.82
CA ILE A 33 -10.73 3.61 3.01
C ILE A 33 -10.68 2.77 1.74
N TRP A 34 -9.51 2.56 1.16
CA TRP A 34 -9.35 1.70 0.00
C TRP A 34 -9.68 0.24 0.35
N HIS A 35 -9.15 -0.25 1.47
CA HIS A 35 -9.44 -1.61 1.95
C HIS A 35 -10.93 -1.79 2.22
N ALA A 36 -11.56 -0.82 2.90
CA ALA A 36 -12.98 -0.85 3.19
C ALA A 36 -13.84 -0.83 1.90
N LEU A 37 -13.45 -0.04 0.90
CA LEU A 37 -14.12 0.01 -0.40
C LEU A 37 -14.05 -1.32 -1.15
N GLU A 38 -12.86 -1.93 -1.22
CA GLU A 38 -12.69 -3.22 -1.89
C GLU A 38 -13.50 -4.32 -1.18
N ALA A 39 -13.60 -4.26 0.15
CA ALA A 39 -14.45 -5.19 0.90
C ALA A 39 -15.94 -5.00 0.57
N VAL A 40 -16.47 -3.78 0.62
CA VAL A 40 -17.91 -3.56 0.35
C VAL A 40 -18.29 -3.83 -1.11
N LYS A 41 -17.41 -3.54 -2.08
CA LYS A 41 -17.64 -3.83 -3.50
C LYS A 41 -17.90 -5.31 -3.78
N GLN A 42 -17.34 -6.22 -2.98
CA GLN A 42 -17.60 -7.65 -3.11
C GLN A 42 -18.98 -8.07 -2.54
N ALA A 43 -19.59 -7.24 -1.69
CA ALA A 43 -20.85 -7.52 -1.02
C ALA A 43 -22.03 -6.66 -1.53
N SER A 44 -21.77 -5.63 -2.33
CA SER A 44 -22.76 -4.71 -2.90
C SER A 44 -22.74 -4.71 -4.43
N ASN A 45 -23.83 -4.28 -5.07
CA ASN A 45 -23.94 -4.20 -6.54
C ASN A 45 -24.21 -2.78 -7.07
N GLU A 46 -24.20 -1.78 -6.19
CA GLU A 46 -24.37 -0.36 -6.52
C GLU A 46 -23.13 0.42 -6.08
N THR A 47 -22.93 1.62 -6.65
CA THR A 47 -21.83 2.52 -6.24
C THR A 47 -21.97 2.88 -4.76
N PRO A 48 -20.94 2.58 -3.92
CA PRO A 48 -20.97 2.89 -2.49
C PRO A 48 -21.14 4.39 -2.22
N VAL A 49 -21.71 4.71 -1.06
CA VAL A 49 -21.79 6.07 -0.51
C VAL A 49 -20.82 6.18 0.66
N VAL A 50 -19.94 7.17 0.65
CA VAL A 50 -19.03 7.46 1.76
C VAL A 50 -19.51 8.71 2.48
N VAL A 51 -19.78 8.57 3.78
CA VAL A 51 -20.13 9.70 4.64
C VAL A 51 -18.84 10.33 5.18
N ILE A 52 -18.53 11.54 4.75
CA ILE A 52 -17.30 12.26 5.08
C ILE A 52 -17.59 13.45 5.99
N GLY A 53 -16.55 13.97 6.64
CA GLY A 53 -16.65 15.07 7.60
C GLY A 53 -15.37 15.90 7.56
N HIS A 54 -14.57 15.85 8.62
CA HIS A 54 -13.28 16.55 8.65
C HIS A 54 -12.34 16.09 7.52
N GLY A 55 -11.79 17.04 6.76
CA GLY A 55 -10.91 16.73 5.62
C GLY A 55 -11.63 16.16 4.40
N ALA A 56 -12.94 16.44 4.27
CA ALA A 56 -13.82 15.98 3.18
C ALA A 56 -13.23 16.15 1.78
N GLU A 57 -12.58 17.28 1.48
CA GLU A 57 -11.98 17.55 0.17
C GLU A 57 -10.93 16.48 -0.20
N LYS A 58 -9.93 16.25 0.66
CA LYS A 58 -8.88 15.24 0.42
C LYS A 58 -9.44 13.84 0.24
N VAL A 59 -10.49 13.49 1.00
CA VAL A 59 -11.13 12.17 0.89
C VAL A 59 -11.91 12.06 -0.43
N THR A 60 -12.64 13.11 -0.82
CA THR A 60 -13.40 13.16 -2.08
C THR A 60 -12.46 13.08 -3.28
N ASP A 61 -11.37 13.84 -3.27
CA ASP A 61 -10.36 13.82 -4.33
C ASP A 61 -9.73 12.44 -4.50
N TYR A 62 -9.46 11.74 -3.39
CA TYR A 62 -8.93 10.38 -3.43
C TYR A 62 -9.94 9.37 -4.01
N LEU A 63 -11.22 9.52 -3.64
CA LEU A 63 -12.27 8.59 -4.04
C LEU A 63 -12.60 8.70 -5.54
N GLY A 64 -12.63 9.91 -6.09
CA GLY A 64 -13.07 10.14 -7.47
C GLY A 64 -14.40 9.44 -7.76
N ASP A 65 -14.47 8.70 -8.87
CA ASP A 65 -15.69 7.98 -9.29
C ASP A 65 -15.90 6.63 -8.58
N SER A 66 -14.98 6.22 -7.69
CA SER A 66 -15.08 4.92 -7.00
C SER A 66 -16.20 4.87 -5.95
N ALA A 67 -16.67 6.03 -5.48
CA ALA A 67 -17.78 6.15 -4.55
C ALA A 67 -18.46 7.54 -4.65
N ARG A 68 -19.73 7.62 -4.25
CA ARG A 68 -20.42 8.90 -4.03
C ARG A 68 -20.11 9.41 -2.64
N THR A 69 -19.99 10.71 -2.45
CA THR A 69 -19.74 11.31 -1.14
C THR A 69 -20.94 12.10 -0.62
N VAL A 70 -21.16 12.06 0.69
CA VAL A 70 -22.11 12.93 1.41
C VAL A 70 -21.43 13.48 2.66
N VAL A 71 -21.69 14.75 2.98
CA VAL A 71 -21.04 15.43 4.11
C VAL A 71 -21.91 15.32 5.35
N GLN A 72 -21.29 14.97 6.48
CA GLN A 72 -21.89 15.07 7.80
C GLN A 72 -21.37 16.33 8.52
N ASP A 73 -22.18 17.36 8.57
CA ASP A 73 -21.88 18.59 9.31
C ASP A 73 -23.14 19.14 10.02
N PRO A 74 -23.15 19.28 11.36
CA PRO A 74 -22.12 18.85 12.31
C PRO A 74 -22.07 17.32 12.52
N GLN A 75 -20.99 16.81 13.11
CA GLN A 75 -20.83 15.38 13.44
C GLN A 75 -21.67 14.99 14.67
N LEU A 76 -22.92 14.57 14.47
CA LEU A 76 -23.88 14.22 15.53
C LEU A 76 -24.08 12.71 15.74
N GLY A 77 -23.06 11.90 15.52
CA GLY A 77 -23.12 10.44 15.73
C GLY A 77 -23.37 9.60 14.48
N THR A 78 -23.41 8.28 14.65
CA THR A 78 -23.37 7.30 13.55
C THR A 78 -24.71 7.14 12.83
N ALA A 79 -25.84 7.23 13.54
CA ALA A 79 -27.15 7.25 12.89
C ALA A 79 -27.32 8.54 12.06
N HIS A 80 -26.89 9.69 12.58
CA HIS A 80 -26.89 10.95 11.83
C HIS A 80 -26.02 10.88 10.57
N ALA A 81 -24.90 10.16 10.62
CA ALA A 81 -24.06 9.94 9.45
C ALA A 81 -24.81 9.16 8.36
N VAL A 82 -25.49 8.06 8.72
CA VAL A 82 -26.33 7.29 7.79
C VAL A 82 -27.47 8.14 7.22
N MET A 83 -28.10 9.00 8.03
CA MET A 83 -29.14 9.92 7.57
C MET A 83 -28.68 10.83 6.42
N GLN A 84 -27.40 11.21 6.36
CA GLN A 84 -26.89 12.07 5.28
C GLN A 84 -26.89 11.36 3.92
N ALA A 85 -26.96 10.03 3.88
CA ALA A 85 -27.09 9.27 2.65
C ALA A 85 -28.55 9.19 2.14
N ALA A 86 -29.54 9.58 2.96
CA ALA A 86 -30.96 9.48 2.61
C ALA A 86 -31.33 10.20 1.30
N PRO A 87 -30.83 11.42 0.97
CA PRO A 87 -31.13 12.08 -0.30
C PRO A 87 -30.71 11.27 -1.54
N LEU A 88 -29.72 10.39 -1.41
CA LEU A 88 -29.22 9.56 -2.52
C LEU A 88 -29.90 8.19 -2.60
N LEU A 89 -30.38 7.67 -1.48
CA LEU A 89 -30.76 6.25 -1.35
C LEU A 89 -32.23 6.03 -0.98
N ARG A 90 -32.93 7.01 -0.41
CA ARG A 90 -34.34 6.86 -0.03
C ARG A 90 -35.21 6.64 -1.27
N GLY A 91 -36.08 5.63 -1.21
CA GLY A 91 -36.96 5.24 -2.33
C GLY A 91 -36.27 4.40 -3.42
N THR A 92 -34.98 4.08 -3.29
CA THR A 92 -34.30 3.18 -4.24
C THR A 92 -34.61 1.70 -4.00
N GLY A 93 -35.09 1.35 -2.80
CA GLY A 93 -35.42 0.00 -2.36
C GLY A 93 -34.21 -0.93 -2.19
N GLY A 94 -34.44 -2.15 -1.71
CA GLY A 94 -33.40 -3.16 -1.52
C GLY A 94 -32.70 -3.07 -0.17
N LEU A 95 -31.42 -3.42 -0.13
CA LEU A 95 -30.62 -3.51 1.08
C LEU A 95 -29.60 -2.39 1.20
N VAL A 96 -29.39 -1.92 2.43
CA VAL A 96 -28.34 -0.98 2.78
C VAL A 96 -27.33 -1.67 3.69
N LEU A 97 -26.12 -1.88 3.18
CA LEU A 97 -24.99 -2.37 3.97
C LEU A 97 -24.27 -1.17 4.59
N VAL A 98 -24.07 -1.13 5.90
CA VAL A 98 -23.36 -0.05 6.60
C VAL A 98 -22.17 -0.62 7.34
N CYS A 99 -20.99 -0.02 7.19
CA CYS A 99 -19.82 -0.32 8.02
C CYS A 99 -18.87 0.89 8.13
N TYR A 100 -17.88 0.80 9.00
CA TYR A 100 -16.90 1.87 9.21
C TYR A 100 -15.73 1.76 8.22
N ALA A 101 -15.22 2.92 7.77
CA ALA A 101 -14.08 2.99 6.85
C ALA A 101 -12.71 2.84 7.54
N ASP A 102 -12.69 2.60 8.86
CA ASP A 102 -11.48 2.45 9.68
C ASP A 102 -11.22 0.99 10.12
N MET A 103 -11.92 0.03 9.51
CA MET A 103 -11.76 -1.42 9.71
C MET A 103 -11.13 -2.07 8.47
N PRO A 104 -9.84 -1.82 8.18
CA PRO A 104 -9.21 -2.26 6.93
C PRO A 104 -9.02 -3.77 6.82
N LEU A 105 -9.17 -4.53 7.92
CA LEU A 105 -9.06 -5.99 7.91
C LEU A 105 -10.36 -6.70 7.52
N LEU A 106 -11.50 -5.99 7.54
CA LEU A 106 -12.82 -6.54 7.26
C LEU A 106 -12.90 -7.07 5.82
N ARG A 107 -13.28 -8.33 5.64
CA ARG A 107 -13.28 -8.98 4.31
C ARG A 107 -14.61 -8.88 3.59
N GLY A 108 -14.54 -8.80 2.27
CA GLY A 108 -15.71 -8.83 1.40
C GLY A 108 -16.54 -10.11 1.57
N GLY A 109 -15.90 -11.27 1.76
CA GLY A 109 -16.60 -12.53 2.05
C GLY A 109 -17.44 -12.49 3.34
N THR A 110 -16.93 -11.84 4.39
CA THR A 110 -17.65 -11.65 5.66
C THR A 110 -18.86 -10.74 5.47
N LEU A 111 -18.69 -9.63 4.74
CA LEU A 111 -19.79 -8.74 4.39
C LEU A 111 -20.84 -9.40 3.48
N ALA A 112 -20.40 -10.25 2.54
CA ALA A 112 -21.30 -11.00 1.67
C ALA A 112 -22.16 -11.99 2.47
N ARG A 113 -21.58 -12.71 3.44
CA ARG A 113 -22.36 -13.57 4.35
C ARG A 113 -23.40 -12.78 5.15
N LEU A 114 -23.04 -11.60 5.65
CA LEU A 114 -23.99 -10.71 6.33
C LEU A 114 -25.17 -10.33 5.42
N VAL A 115 -24.89 -9.99 4.16
CA VAL A 115 -25.93 -9.65 3.17
C VAL A 115 -26.83 -10.86 2.88
N GLU A 116 -26.26 -12.05 2.69
CA GLU A 116 -27.05 -13.28 2.48
C GLU A 116 -27.90 -13.62 3.72
N LYS A 117 -27.37 -13.41 4.93
CA LYS A 117 -28.13 -13.54 6.19
C LYS A 117 -29.34 -12.60 6.19
N GLN A 118 -29.17 -11.35 5.77
CA GLN A 118 -30.27 -10.40 5.69
C GLN A 118 -31.31 -10.78 4.64
N LYS A 119 -30.89 -11.24 3.45
CA LYS A 119 -31.81 -11.72 2.41
C LYS A 119 -32.68 -12.89 2.88
N ALA A 120 -32.13 -13.76 3.73
CA ALA A 120 -32.85 -14.88 4.32
C ALA A 120 -33.67 -14.50 5.57
N SER A 121 -33.48 -13.30 6.11
CA SER A 121 -34.15 -12.81 7.31
C SER A 121 -35.58 -12.34 7.00
N ARG A 122 -36.47 -12.50 7.98
CA ARG A 122 -37.80 -11.84 7.98
C ARG A 122 -37.79 -10.48 8.67
N GLY A 123 -36.72 -10.19 9.39
CA GLY A 123 -36.56 -8.96 10.15
C GLY A 123 -35.76 -7.91 9.37
N PRO A 124 -35.83 -6.63 9.77
CA PRO A 124 -35.27 -5.54 8.98
C PRO A 124 -33.77 -5.32 9.15
N ILE A 125 -33.11 -6.05 10.07
CA ILE A 125 -31.69 -5.89 10.40
C ILE A 125 -31.01 -7.23 10.55
N SER A 126 -29.83 -7.35 9.93
CA SER A 126 -28.79 -8.29 10.30
C SER A 126 -27.53 -7.53 10.69
N MET A 127 -26.79 -8.01 11.69
CA MET A 127 -25.56 -7.37 12.16
C MET A 127 -24.41 -8.37 12.30
N LEU A 128 -23.17 -7.89 12.13
CA LEU A 128 -21.98 -8.67 12.47
C LEU A 128 -21.67 -8.55 13.97
N THR A 129 -21.39 -9.69 14.57
CA THR A 129 -20.92 -9.79 15.96
C THR A 129 -19.63 -10.59 16.04
N VAL A 130 -18.87 -10.42 17.12
CA VAL A 130 -17.63 -11.14 17.36
C VAL A 130 -17.51 -11.49 18.83
N PHE A 131 -16.96 -12.65 19.15
CA PHE A 131 -16.58 -12.98 20.52
C PHE A 131 -15.13 -12.57 20.76
N ASN A 132 -14.89 -11.64 21.67
CA ASN A 132 -13.55 -11.22 22.07
C ASN A 132 -13.50 -10.93 23.57
N ASP A 133 -12.34 -11.18 24.18
CA ASP A 133 -12.07 -10.90 25.59
C ASP A 133 -11.81 -9.41 25.83
N ASP A 134 -11.16 -8.73 24.87
CA ASP A 134 -10.98 -7.28 24.91
C ASP A 134 -12.11 -6.59 24.13
N PRO A 135 -12.96 -5.78 24.79
CA PRO A 135 -14.04 -5.09 24.11
C PRO A 135 -13.55 -4.02 23.13
N HIS A 136 -12.33 -3.48 23.28
CA HIS A 136 -11.78 -2.38 22.48
C HIS A 136 -12.73 -1.16 22.30
N GLY A 137 -13.69 -0.99 23.21
CA GLY A 137 -14.73 0.05 23.15
C GLY A 137 -15.93 -0.29 22.25
N PHE A 138 -16.06 -1.51 21.75
CA PHE A 138 -17.26 -1.99 21.07
C PHE A 138 -18.45 -2.13 22.02
N GLY A 139 -19.64 -1.86 21.50
CA GLY A 139 -20.90 -2.12 22.20
C GLY A 139 -21.13 -3.62 22.40
N ARG A 140 -21.82 -3.98 23.48
CA ARG A 140 -22.05 -5.36 23.91
C ARG A 140 -23.41 -5.83 23.46
N VAL A 141 -23.48 -7.03 22.89
CA VAL A 141 -24.72 -7.59 22.34
C VAL A 141 -25.50 -8.27 23.45
N VAL A 142 -26.62 -7.67 23.84
CA VAL A 142 -27.51 -8.24 24.85
C VAL A 142 -28.51 -9.15 24.15
N ARG A 143 -28.55 -10.41 24.58
CA ARG A 143 -29.52 -11.42 24.11
C ARG A 143 -30.57 -11.73 25.16
N ALA A 144 -31.78 -12.05 24.72
CA ALA A 144 -32.82 -12.63 25.56
C ALA A 144 -32.52 -14.11 25.86
N ALA A 145 -33.29 -14.70 26.79
CA ALA A 145 -33.14 -16.10 27.18
C ALA A 145 -33.37 -17.10 26.04
N ASP A 146 -34.14 -16.71 25.00
CA ASP A 146 -34.37 -17.50 23.79
C ASP A 146 -33.25 -17.33 22.74
N GLY A 147 -32.21 -16.55 23.04
CA GLY A 147 -31.07 -16.28 22.18
C GLY A 147 -31.28 -15.13 21.18
N THR A 148 -32.45 -14.50 21.13
CA THR A 148 -32.71 -13.36 20.25
C THR A 148 -31.96 -12.11 20.68
N VAL A 149 -31.50 -11.29 19.73
CA VAL A 149 -30.84 -10.01 20.03
C VAL A 149 -31.88 -9.01 20.55
N GLN A 150 -31.59 -8.37 21.68
CA GLN A 150 -32.48 -7.39 22.34
C GLN A 150 -31.97 -5.96 22.20
N ALA A 151 -30.68 -5.75 22.42
CA ALA A 151 -30.07 -4.42 22.38
C ALA A 151 -28.55 -4.51 22.18
N ILE A 152 -27.96 -3.38 21.82
CA ILE A 152 -26.51 -3.16 21.88
C ILE A 152 -26.28 -2.12 22.96
N VAL A 153 -25.38 -2.42 23.91
CA VAL A 153 -25.07 -1.51 25.01
C VAL A 153 -23.65 -1.01 24.90
N GLU A 154 -23.48 0.30 24.75
CA GLU A 154 -22.17 0.95 24.68
C GLU A 154 -21.39 0.83 25.99
N GLU A 155 -20.06 0.74 25.89
CA GLU A 155 -19.17 0.48 27.03
C GLU A 155 -19.34 1.50 28.18
N TYR A 156 -19.56 2.77 27.85
CA TYR A 156 -19.65 3.85 28.84
C TYR A 156 -20.96 3.86 29.65
N VAL A 157 -22.00 3.16 29.18
CA VAL A 157 -23.30 3.00 29.89
C VAL A 157 -23.54 1.56 30.37
N ALA A 158 -22.66 0.62 30.02
CA ALA A 158 -22.78 -0.77 30.41
C ALA A 158 -22.69 -0.96 31.94
N THR A 159 -23.61 -1.75 32.50
CA THR A 159 -23.52 -2.21 33.89
C THR A 159 -22.35 -3.18 34.08
N GLU A 160 -21.91 -3.41 35.32
CA GLU A 160 -20.84 -4.39 35.61
C GLU A 160 -21.18 -5.83 35.20
N GLU A 161 -22.47 -6.16 35.12
CA GLU A 161 -22.94 -7.43 34.57
C GLU A 161 -22.84 -7.46 33.05
N GLN A 162 -23.33 -6.40 32.39
CA GLN A 162 -23.22 -6.27 30.93
C GLN A 162 -21.76 -6.24 30.49
N LYS A 163 -20.85 -5.64 31.27
CA LYS A 163 -19.40 -5.64 31.01
C LYS A 163 -18.74 -7.02 30.96
N ARG A 164 -19.44 -8.08 31.37
CA ARG A 164 -18.97 -9.47 31.25
C ARG A 164 -19.38 -10.13 29.95
N ILE A 165 -20.28 -9.52 29.18
CA ILE A 165 -20.70 -10.00 27.86
C ILE A 165 -19.52 -9.88 26.90
N LYS A 166 -19.10 -11.02 26.35
CA LYS A 166 -17.97 -11.13 25.39
C LYS A 166 -18.40 -11.04 23.93
N GLU A 167 -19.70 -11.09 23.65
CA GLU A 167 -20.21 -10.85 22.30
C GLU A 167 -20.31 -9.35 22.05
N LEU A 168 -19.56 -8.89 21.06
CA LEU A 168 -19.38 -7.48 20.74
C LEU A 168 -20.00 -7.16 19.39
N ASN A 169 -20.53 -5.95 19.29
CA ASN A 169 -21.01 -5.35 18.07
C ASN A 169 -19.83 -4.86 17.24
N VAL A 170 -19.67 -5.44 16.05
CA VAL A 170 -18.59 -5.07 15.12
C VAL A 170 -18.87 -3.73 14.45
N GLY A 171 -20.13 -3.28 14.43
CA GLY A 171 -20.49 -2.02 13.78
C GLY A 171 -20.66 -2.15 12.27
N ALA A 172 -20.98 -3.35 11.79
CA ALA A 172 -21.38 -3.62 10.42
C ALA A 172 -22.78 -4.23 10.39
N TYR A 173 -23.64 -3.68 9.53
CA TYR A 173 -25.08 -3.96 9.52
C TYR A 173 -25.60 -4.06 8.09
N CYS A 174 -26.59 -4.90 7.86
CA CYS A 174 -27.36 -4.93 6.63
C CYS A 174 -28.83 -4.71 6.96
N PHE A 175 -29.40 -3.65 6.39
CA PHE A 175 -30.75 -3.19 6.67
C PHE A 175 -31.65 -3.34 5.44
N GLU A 176 -32.94 -3.59 5.68
CA GLU A 176 -33.97 -3.25 4.70
C GLU A 176 -34.05 -1.72 4.53
N ALA A 177 -33.87 -1.25 3.30
CA ALA A 177 -33.71 0.18 3.02
C ALA A 177 -34.91 1.01 3.50
N ASP A 178 -36.14 0.59 3.16
CA ASP A 178 -37.34 1.37 3.47
C ASP A 178 -37.60 1.46 4.98
N TRP A 179 -37.30 0.38 5.71
CA TRP A 179 -37.39 0.37 7.17
C TRP A 179 -36.32 1.26 7.80
N LEU A 180 -35.07 1.21 7.31
CA LEU A 180 -33.96 1.99 7.85
C LEU A 180 -34.28 3.49 7.92
N TRP A 181 -34.83 4.05 6.84
CA TRP A 181 -35.08 5.50 6.79
C TRP A 181 -36.15 5.96 7.78
N ASP A 182 -37.18 5.15 8.03
CA ASP A 182 -38.18 5.41 9.08
C ASP A 182 -37.57 5.25 10.47
N ALA A 183 -36.88 4.13 10.69
CA ALA A 183 -36.24 3.79 11.96
C ALA A 183 -35.28 4.89 12.44
N LEU A 184 -34.47 5.46 11.55
CA LEU A 184 -33.55 6.55 11.88
C LEU A 184 -34.27 7.77 12.48
N THR A 185 -35.50 8.10 12.05
CA THR A 185 -36.25 9.25 12.59
C THR A 185 -36.73 9.05 14.03
N ARG A 186 -36.76 7.81 14.50
CA ARG A 186 -37.19 7.41 15.83
C ARG A 186 -36.03 7.27 16.81
N ILE A 187 -34.79 7.34 16.33
CA ILE A 187 -33.61 7.29 17.19
C ILE A 187 -33.49 8.61 17.94
N GLU A 188 -33.52 8.54 19.26
CA GLU A 188 -33.38 9.71 20.10
C GLU A 188 -31.91 10.08 20.27
N LYS A 189 -31.67 11.37 20.54
CA LYS A 189 -30.33 11.88 20.79
C LYS A 189 -29.90 11.44 22.18
N ASN A 190 -28.74 10.80 22.30
CA ASN A 190 -28.21 10.38 23.58
C ASN A 190 -28.00 11.61 24.51
N PRO A 191 -28.53 11.60 25.74
CA PRO A 191 -28.52 12.78 26.61
C PRO A 191 -27.12 13.13 27.16
N GLN A 192 -26.20 12.17 27.24
CA GLN A 192 -24.85 12.41 27.77
C GLN A 192 -23.88 12.91 26.69
N LYS A 193 -23.94 12.32 25.50
CA LYS A 193 -23.01 12.62 24.40
C LYS A 193 -23.57 13.60 23.38
N GLY A 194 -24.89 13.74 23.33
CA GLY A 194 -25.54 14.56 22.31
C GLY A 194 -25.38 13.99 20.90
N GLU A 195 -25.38 12.66 20.75
CA GLU A 195 -25.19 11.95 19.49
C GLU A 195 -26.33 10.97 19.23
N TYR A 196 -26.63 10.69 17.95
CA TYR A 196 -27.55 9.63 17.54
C TYR A 196 -26.74 8.37 17.19
N TYR A 197 -26.98 7.26 17.90
CA TYR A 197 -26.24 6.01 17.69
C TYR A 197 -27.00 5.06 16.77
N LEU A 198 -26.31 4.56 15.73
CA LEU A 198 -26.88 3.58 14.81
C LEU A 198 -27.24 2.26 15.51
N THR A 199 -26.56 1.94 16.61
CA THR A 199 -26.85 0.79 17.47
C THR A 199 -28.29 0.80 18.00
N ASP A 200 -28.87 1.97 18.22
CA ASP A 200 -30.22 2.12 18.75
C ASP A 200 -31.28 1.67 17.73
N ALA A 201 -30.93 1.55 16.44
CA ALA A 201 -31.78 0.92 15.44
C ALA A 201 -32.17 -0.52 15.82
N VAL A 202 -31.29 -1.25 16.51
CA VAL A 202 -31.58 -2.60 17.01
C VAL A 202 -32.71 -2.56 18.03
N GLU A 203 -32.64 -1.65 19.01
CA GLU A 203 -33.67 -1.52 20.03
C GLU A 203 -35.01 -1.04 19.41
N VAL A 204 -34.93 -0.13 18.43
CA VAL A 204 -36.07 0.36 17.64
C VAL A 204 -36.78 -0.80 16.91
N ALA A 205 -36.05 -1.74 16.32
CA ALA A 205 -36.64 -2.93 15.69
C ALA A 205 -37.29 -3.86 16.72
N VAL A 206 -36.59 -4.16 17.81
CA VAL A 206 -37.07 -5.07 18.86
C VAL A 206 -38.33 -4.53 19.54
N LYS A 207 -38.38 -3.23 19.87
CA LYS A 207 -39.57 -2.56 20.42
C LYS A 207 -40.76 -2.57 19.46
N SER A 208 -40.51 -2.66 18.15
CA SER A 208 -41.56 -2.83 17.13
C SER A 208 -41.96 -4.30 16.89
N GLY A 209 -41.47 -5.24 17.70
CA GLY A 209 -41.77 -6.68 17.56
C GLY A 209 -41.09 -7.32 16.35
N LEU A 210 -40.07 -6.69 15.79
CA LEU A 210 -39.32 -7.18 14.64
C LEU A 210 -38.05 -7.90 15.09
N THR A 211 -37.70 -8.99 14.41
CA THR A 211 -36.51 -9.77 14.73
C THR A 211 -35.24 -9.11 14.21
N VAL A 212 -34.16 -9.18 14.97
CA VAL A 212 -32.80 -8.80 14.54
C VAL A 212 -31.94 -10.05 14.46
N GLN A 213 -31.26 -10.23 13.33
CA GLN A 213 -30.34 -11.35 13.13
C GLN A 213 -28.91 -10.93 13.46
N ALA A 214 -28.13 -11.85 14.00
CA ALA A 214 -26.70 -11.69 14.22
C ALA A 214 -25.93 -12.77 13.44
N GLU A 215 -24.87 -12.34 12.77
CA GLU A 215 -23.90 -13.19 12.09
C GLU A 215 -22.57 -13.08 12.83
N VAL A 216 -22.17 -14.17 13.49
CA VAL A 216 -20.94 -14.21 14.27
C VAL A 216 -19.76 -14.39 13.31
N MET A 217 -18.75 -13.53 13.45
CA MET A 217 -17.54 -13.59 12.64
C MET A 217 -16.67 -14.80 13.03
N GLU A 218 -16.12 -15.47 12.02
CA GLU A 218 -15.19 -16.59 12.20
C GLU A 218 -13.79 -16.12 12.64
N ASP A 219 -13.37 -14.97 12.11
CA ASP A 219 -12.05 -14.36 12.34
C ASP A 219 -12.24 -13.04 13.08
N ALA A 220 -11.86 -13.02 14.36
CA ALA A 220 -12.04 -11.85 15.22
C ALA A 220 -11.11 -10.69 14.83
N GLU A 221 -9.99 -10.96 14.15
CA GLU A 221 -9.01 -9.94 13.77
C GLU A 221 -9.57 -9.00 12.69
N GLU A 222 -10.54 -9.46 11.90
CA GLU A 222 -11.26 -8.62 10.92
C GLU A 222 -12.02 -7.45 11.57
N ALA A 223 -12.41 -7.58 12.84
CA ALA A 223 -13.20 -6.57 13.55
C ALA A 223 -12.35 -5.41 14.10
N VAL A 224 -11.01 -5.46 14.00
CA VAL A 224 -10.14 -4.45 14.62
C VAL A 224 -10.27 -3.10 13.91
N GLY A 225 -10.83 -2.12 14.63
CA GLY A 225 -10.95 -0.73 14.18
C GLY A 225 -9.75 0.14 14.56
N VAL A 226 -9.24 0.92 13.60
CA VAL A 226 -8.06 1.77 13.82
C VAL A 226 -8.46 3.12 14.40
N ASN A 227 -8.03 3.34 15.64
CA ASN A 227 -8.28 4.58 16.39
C ASN A 227 -7.02 5.26 16.91
N THR A 228 -5.92 4.53 17.00
CA THR A 228 -4.60 5.01 17.45
C THR A 228 -3.52 4.45 16.54
N ARG A 229 -2.28 4.97 16.68
CA ARG A 229 -1.11 4.41 15.99
C ARG A 229 -0.71 3.02 16.48
N VAL A 230 -1.12 2.63 17.68
CA VAL A 230 -0.94 1.27 18.20
C VAL A 230 -1.84 0.30 17.42
N HIS A 231 -3.12 0.62 17.28
CA HIS A 231 -4.05 -0.19 16.46
C HIS A 231 -3.59 -0.26 15.01
N LEU A 232 -3.04 0.85 14.47
CA LEU A 232 -2.50 0.87 13.12
C LEU A 232 -1.36 -0.16 12.96
N ALA A 233 -0.46 -0.27 13.94
CA ALA A 233 0.64 -1.23 13.89
C ALA A 233 0.16 -2.69 14.02
N GLU A 234 -0.85 -2.94 14.85
CA GLU A 234 -1.50 -4.25 14.99
C GLU A 234 -2.15 -4.68 13.68
N VAL A 235 -2.94 -3.79 13.08
CA VAL A 235 -3.58 -3.99 11.78
C VAL A 235 -2.54 -4.19 10.67
N GLU A 236 -1.44 -3.43 10.68
CA GLU A 236 -0.36 -3.57 9.70
C GLU A 236 0.30 -4.95 9.81
N ALA A 237 0.52 -5.44 11.03
CA ALA A 237 1.09 -6.76 11.27
C ALA A 237 0.18 -7.87 10.75
N GLU A 238 -1.12 -7.75 11.00
CA GLU A 238 -2.08 -8.75 10.55
C GLU A 238 -2.29 -8.72 9.03
N MET A 239 -2.41 -7.53 8.44
CA MET A 239 -2.48 -7.41 6.98
C MET A 239 -1.21 -7.97 6.32
N ARG A 240 -0.03 -7.70 6.89
CA ARG A 240 1.25 -8.28 6.42
C ARG A 240 1.22 -9.80 6.48
N ARG A 241 0.77 -10.39 7.59
CA ARG A 241 0.64 -11.84 7.72
C ARG A 241 -0.26 -12.43 6.63
N ARG A 242 -1.40 -11.78 6.37
CA ARG A 242 -2.38 -12.21 5.36
C ARG A 242 -1.82 -12.16 3.93
N VAL A 243 -1.20 -11.03 3.55
CA VAL A 243 -0.58 -10.88 2.22
C VAL A 243 0.54 -11.89 2.03
N ASN A 244 1.42 -12.02 3.03
CA ASN A 244 2.53 -12.95 3.00
C ASN A 244 2.06 -14.41 2.90
N LEU A 245 1.00 -14.78 3.63
CA LEU A 245 0.38 -16.10 3.52
C LEU A 245 -0.12 -16.37 2.10
N GLY A 246 -0.77 -15.39 1.46
CA GLY A 246 -1.21 -15.49 0.07
C GLY A 246 -0.06 -15.79 -0.90
N HIS A 247 1.06 -15.08 -0.78
CA HIS A 247 2.25 -15.34 -1.59
C HIS A 247 2.86 -16.73 -1.33
N MET A 248 2.93 -17.16 -0.07
CA MET A 248 3.45 -18.48 0.27
C MET A 248 2.59 -19.61 -0.29
N LEU A 249 1.25 -19.48 -0.21
CA LEU A 249 0.32 -20.42 -0.83
C LEU A 249 0.43 -20.45 -2.37
N ASN A 250 0.89 -19.35 -2.97
CA ASN A 250 1.15 -19.25 -4.41
C ASN A 250 2.57 -19.69 -4.82
N GLY A 251 3.34 -20.32 -3.92
CA GLY A 251 4.64 -20.92 -4.22
C GLY A 251 5.85 -20.00 -4.02
N VAL A 252 5.71 -18.90 -3.29
CA VAL A 252 6.83 -18.02 -2.92
C VAL A 252 7.42 -18.47 -1.58
N THR A 253 8.75 -18.55 -1.49
CA THR A 253 9.43 -18.80 -0.21
C THR A 253 9.75 -17.49 0.49
N LEU A 254 9.14 -17.26 1.65
CA LEU A 254 9.52 -16.16 2.53
C LEU A 254 10.34 -16.74 3.69
N ILE A 255 11.62 -16.34 3.80
CA ILE A 255 12.53 -16.89 4.82
C ILE A 255 12.08 -16.50 6.24
N ASP A 256 11.61 -15.27 6.42
CA ASP A 256 10.98 -14.81 7.65
C ASP A 256 9.76 -13.93 7.33
N PRO A 257 8.55 -14.52 7.26
CA PRO A 257 7.34 -13.79 6.93
C PRO A 257 7.01 -12.65 7.91
N ALA A 258 7.51 -12.68 9.14
CA ALA A 258 7.23 -11.64 10.12
C ALA A 258 8.00 -10.34 9.83
N SER A 259 9.15 -10.43 9.15
CA SER A 259 10.04 -9.32 8.79
C SER A 259 10.16 -9.07 7.27
N THR A 260 9.24 -9.61 6.48
CA THR A 260 9.11 -9.30 5.04
C THR A 260 7.87 -8.46 4.79
N TYR A 261 8.04 -7.28 4.20
CA TYR A 261 6.99 -6.26 4.05
C TYR A 261 6.58 -6.17 2.58
N ILE A 262 5.40 -6.69 2.25
CA ILE A 262 4.88 -6.72 0.88
C ILE A 262 3.57 -5.92 0.87
N GLU A 263 3.52 -4.84 0.09
CA GLU A 263 2.31 -4.03 -0.07
C GLU A 263 1.23 -4.79 -0.84
N VAL A 264 -0.04 -4.42 -0.60
CA VAL A 264 -1.17 -5.01 -1.32
C VAL A 264 -1.08 -4.68 -2.82
N GLY A 265 -1.14 -5.73 -3.64
CA GLY A 265 -1.11 -5.65 -5.10
C GLY A 265 0.27 -5.88 -5.71
N VAL A 266 1.32 -6.12 -4.91
CA VAL A 266 2.60 -6.62 -5.42
C VAL A 266 2.42 -8.03 -5.97
N GLU A 267 3.02 -8.31 -7.13
CA GLU A 267 3.00 -9.61 -7.77
C GLU A 267 4.36 -10.30 -7.65
N ILE A 268 4.36 -11.59 -7.31
CA ILE A 268 5.59 -12.39 -7.16
C ILE A 268 5.36 -13.76 -7.77
N GLY A 269 6.19 -14.13 -8.75
CA GLY A 269 6.17 -15.43 -9.40
C GLY A 269 6.68 -16.55 -8.49
N ARG A 270 6.19 -17.77 -8.75
CA ARG A 270 6.55 -18.99 -8.02
C ARG A 270 8.07 -19.22 -7.95
N ASP A 271 8.47 -20.01 -6.97
CA ASP A 271 9.86 -20.40 -6.70
C ASP A 271 10.80 -19.23 -6.39
N THR A 272 10.28 -18.01 -6.28
CA THR A 272 11.02 -16.86 -5.78
C THR A 272 11.25 -16.99 -4.29
N VAL A 273 12.49 -16.70 -3.85
CA VAL A 273 12.89 -16.65 -2.46
C VAL A 273 13.07 -15.19 -2.04
N VAL A 274 12.35 -14.79 -0.98
CA VAL A 274 12.47 -13.47 -0.38
C VAL A 274 13.08 -13.59 1.01
N TRP A 275 14.22 -12.93 1.19
CA TRP A 275 14.97 -12.89 2.43
C TRP A 275 14.41 -11.84 3.41
N PRO A 276 14.76 -11.96 4.71
CA PRO A 276 14.25 -11.08 5.76
C PRO A 276 14.58 -9.60 5.53
N ASN A 277 13.81 -8.73 6.18
CA ASN A 277 13.94 -7.27 6.10
C ASN A 277 13.90 -6.73 4.66
N THR A 278 13.03 -7.31 3.84
CA THR A 278 12.80 -6.90 2.43
C THR A 278 11.47 -6.18 2.31
N TYR A 279 11.47 -5.11 1.52
CA TYR A 279 10.36 -4.19 1.33
C TYR A 279 9.97 -4.14 -0.15
N LEU A 280 8.76 -4.63 -0.48
CA LEU A 280 8.21 -4.63 -1.82
C LEU A 280 6.98 -3.73 -1.86
N HIS A 281 7.07 -2.61 -2.58
CA HIS A 281 6.11 -1.52 -2.52
C HIS A 281 5.52 -1.16 -3.89
N GLY A 282 4.33 -0.56 -3.88
CA GLY A 282 3.68 0.03 -5.05
C GLY A 282 3.32 -0.99 -6.13
N GLY A 283 3.44 -0.60 -7.40
CA GLY A 283 3.18 -1.44 -8.56
C GLY A 283 4.31 -2.42 -8.90
N THR A 284 4.99 -2.97 -7.89
CA THR A 284 6.11 -3.89 -8.08
C THR A 284 5.64 -5.25 -8.59
N ALA A 285 6.31 -5.78 -9.62
CA ALA A 285 6.08 -7.12 -10.14
C ALA A 285 7.40 -7.87 -10.31
N ILE A 286 7.46 -9.09 -9.77
CA ILE A 286 8.64 -9.96 -9.76
C ILE A 286 8.29 -11.28 -10.43
N GLY A 287 9.09 -11.70 -11.41
CA GLY A 287 8.91 -12.98 -12.12
C GLY A 287 9.22 -14.21 -11.27
N GLU A 288 9.49 -15.34 -11.93
CA GLU A 288 9.71 -16.64 -11.30
C GLU A 288 11.18 -16.87 -10.89
N ALA A 289 11.38 -17.72 -9.89
CA ALA A 289 12.68 -18.24 -9.48
C ALA A 289 13.74 -17.16 -9.13
N ASN A 290 13.29 -16.03 -8.58
CA ASN A 290 14.18 -14.94 -8.17
C ASN A 290 14.75 -15.14 -6.75
N VAL A 291 15.84 -14.45 -6.42
CA VAL A 291 16.37 -14.32 -5.05
C VAL A 291 16.43 -12.85 -4.67
N ILE A 292 15.57 -12.43 -3.75
CA ILE A 292 15.39 -11.02 -3.36
C ILE A 292 15.74 -10.84 -1.89
N GLY A 293 16.54 -9.82 -1.57
CA GLY A 293 16.95 -9.50 -0.21
C GLY A 293 18.26 -10.17 0.22
N PRO A 294 18.61 -10.18 1.52
CA PRO A 294 17.95 -9.42 2.59
C PRO A 294 18.15 -7.91 2.41
N ASN A 295 17.46 -7.09 3.20
CA ASN A 295 17.66 -5.63 3.24
C ASN A 295 17.45 -4.95 1.87
N THR A 296 16.56 -5.50 1.04
CA THR A 296 16.25 -4.96 -0.29
C THR A 296 14.98 -4.12 -0.23
N LEU A 297 14.98 -2.97 -0.90
CA LEU A 297 13.79 -2.15 -1.10
C LEU A 297 13.51 -2.06 -2.60
N ILE A 298 12.33 -2.48 -3.02
CA ILE A 298 11.86 -2.38 -4.39
C ILE A 298 10.54 -1.61 -4.41
N ARG A 299 10.47 -0.54 -5.20
CA ARG A 299 9.28 0.29 -5.37
C ARG A 299 8.99 0.50 -6.85
N ASP A 300 7.73 0.28 -7.24
CA ASP A 300 7.21 0.58 -8.59
C ASP A 300 8.10 0.07 -9.72
N SER A 301 8.60 -1.16 -9.60
CA SER A 301 9.62 -1.71 -10.51
C SER A 301 9.27 -3.10 -11.01
N ARG A 302 9.89 -3.51 -12.12
CA ARG A 302 9.66 -4.82 -12.74
C ARG A 302 10.95 -5.65 -12.75
N ILE A 303 10.87 -6.89 -12.29
CA ILE A 303 11.96 -7.86 -12.33
C ILE A 303 11.50 -9.06 -13.16
N GLY A 304 12.33 -9.47 -14.12
CA GLY A 304 12.16 -10.71 -14.88
C GLY A 304 12.33 -11.97 -14.04
N ASN A 305 12.80 -13.03 -14.67
CA ASN A 305 12.96 -14.34 -14.06
C ASN A 305 14.43 -14.62 -13.71
N ARG A 306 14.64 -15.44 -12.67
CA ARG A 306 15.97 -15.95 -12.29
C ARG A 306 16.98 -14.85 -11.95
N CYS A 307 16.50 -13.70 -11.49
CA CYS A 307 17.33 -12.59 -11.06
C CYS A 307 17.70 -12.72 -9.59
N LYS A 308 18.78 -12.03 -9.22
CA LYS A 308 19.26 -11.95 -7.87
C LYS A 308 19.46 -10.49 -7.48
N VAL A 309 18.72 -10.01 -6.48
CA VAL A 309 18.77 -8.63 -6.02
C VAL A 309 19.02 -8.61 -4.52
N LEU A 310 20.30 -8.48 -4.13
CA LEU A 310 20.70 -8.56 -2.74
C LEU A 310 21.00 -7.18 -2.16
N MET A 311 20.52 -6.88 -0.94
CA MET A 311 20.92 -5.71 -0.14
C MET A 311 20.95 -4.39 -0.95
N SER A 312 19.93 -4.17 -1.78
CA SER A 312 19.95 -3.10 -2.79
C SER A 312 18.62 -2.35 -2.86
N VAL A 313 18.64 -1.18 -3.48
CA VAL A 313 17.45 -0.33 -3.63
C VAL A 313 17.11 -0.15 -5.10
N MET A 314 15.85 -0.36 -5.45
CA MET A 314 15.31 -0.18 -6.81
C MET A 314 14.02 0.63 -6.78
N GLU A 315 13.96 1.72 -7.56
CA GLU A 315 12.80 2.62 -7.62
C GLU A 315 12.48 3.00 -9.07
N GLY A 316 11.32 2.61 -9.60
CA GLY A 316 10.91 2.95 -10.97
C GLY A 316 11.82 2.38 -12.06
N ALA A 317 12.34 1.17 -11.88
CA ALA A 317 13.33 0.55 -12.77
C ALA A 317 12.89 -0.83 -13.28
N ARG A 318 13.67 -1.36 -14.23
CA ARG A 318 13.41 -2.65 -14.87
C ARG A 318 14.65 -3.52 -14.90
N LEU A 319 14.49 -4.78 -14.49
CA LEU A 319 15.44 -5.87 -14.74
C LEU A 319 14.80 -6.86 -15.70
N GLU A 320 15.53 -7.27 -16.73
CA GLU A 320 15.18 -8.45 -17.52
C GLU A 320 15.62 -9.74 -16.82
N ASP A 321 15.71 -10.83 -17.56
CA ASP A 321 15.99 -12.17 -17.04
C ASP A 321 17.48 -12.36 -16.70
N ASP A 322 17.74 -13.21 -15.72
CA ASP A 322 19.09 -13.68 -15.35
C ASP A 322 20.04 -12.54 -14.91
N VAL A 323 19.51 -11.43 -14.38
CA VAL A 323 20.29 -10.30 -13.85
C VAL A 323 20.77 -10.57 -12.42
N ASP A 324 22.04 -10.31 -12.13
CA ASP A 324 22.58 -10.30 -10.76
C ASP A 324 22.96 -8.87 -10.36
N MET A 325 22.37 -8.39 -9.26
CA MET A 325 22.50 -7.05 -8.74
C MET A 325 22.82 -7.05 -7.23
N GLY A 326 23.88 -6.33 -6.86
CA GLY A 326 24.26 -6.03 -5.48
C GLY A 326 25.52 -6.77 -5.00
N PRO A 327 25.79 -6.73 -3.68
CA PRO A 327 25.06 -5.97 -2.65
C PRO A 327 25.30 -4.46 -2.73
N PHE A 328 24.43 -3.66 -2.12
CA PHE A 328 24.58 -2.19 -2.01
C PHE A 328 24.52 -1.44 -3.34
N ALA A 329 23.76 -1.96 -4.31
CA ALA A 329 23.50 -1.29 -5.57
C ALA A 329 22.25 -0.39 -5.48
N ARG A 330 22.19 0.63 -6.35
CA ARG A 330 21.04 1.51 -6.49
C ARG A 330 20.58 1.64 -7.94
N LEU A 331 19.32 1.31 -8.18
CA LEU A 331 18.63 1.64 -9.43
C LEU A 331 17.60 2.74 -9.17
N ARG A 332 17.67 3.79 -9.97
CA ARG A 332 16.75 4.92 -9.93
C ARG A 332 15.82 4.89 -11.13
N THR A 333 14.81 5.76 -11.09
CA THR A 333 13.78 5.85 -12.13
C THR A 333 14.40 5.91 -13.53
N GLY A 334 13.86 5.09 -14.43
CA GLY A 334 14.30 4.99 -15.82
C GLY A 334 15.52 4.10 -16.03
N ALA A 335 16.09 3.48 -14.99
CA ALA A 335 17.12 2.47 -15.17
C ALA A 335 16.53 1.17 -15.73
N HIS A 336 17.15 0.60 -16.75
CA HIS A 336 16.82 -0.69 -17.34
C HIS A 336 18.11 -1.51 -17.46
N LEU A 337 18.13 -2.70 -16.86
CA LEU A 337 19.19 -3.68 -17.07
C LEU A 337 18.64 -4.82 -17.94
N GLY A 338 19.28 -5.03 -19.09
CA GLY A 338 19.02 -6.10 -20.03
C GLY A 338 19.38 -7.47 -19.46
N SER A 339 19.14 -8.51 -20.24
CA SER A 339 19.28 -9.87 -19.77
C SER A 339 20.74 -10.21 -19.47
N ARG A 340 21.01 -10.98 -18.41
CA ARG A 340 22.37 -11.40 -17.99
C ARG A 340 23.31 -10.26 -17.61
N VAL A 341 22.80 -9.05 -17.36
CA VAL A 341 23.62 -7.95 -16.81
C VAL A 341 24.11 -8.33 -15.41
N HIS A 342 25.37 -7.98 -15.12
CA HIS A 342 25.93 -8.08 -13.78
C HIS A 342 26.24 -6.68 -13.25
N MET A 343 25.56 -6.29 -12.16
CA MET A 343 25.79 -5.05 -11.43
C MET A 343 26.23 -5.38 -10.01
N GLY A 344 27.52 -5.28 -9.73
CA GLY A 344 28.04 -5.59 -8.41
C GLY A 344 27.84 -4.44 -7.41
N ASN A 345 28.77 -4.34 -6.47
CA ASN A 345 28.57 -3.49 -5.31
C ASN A 345 28.77 -2.00 -5.57
N PHE A 346 27.99 -1.17 -4.85
CA PHE A 346 28.10 0.29 -4.85
C PHE A 346 27.90 0.96 -6.22
N GLY A 347 27.31 0.27 -7.18
CA GLY A 347 26.89 0.86 -8.44
C GLY A 347 25.61 1.69 -8.28
N GLU A 348 25.50 2.78 -9.02
CA GLU A 348 24.26 3.53 -9.20
C GLU A 348 23.93 3.68 -10.70
N VAL A 349 22.72 3.30 -11.11
CA VAL A 349 22.22 3.53 -12.47
C VAL A 349 20.93 4.36 -12.42
N LYS A 350 20.83 5.34 -13.31
CA LYS A 350 19.69 6.23 -13.44
C LYS A 350 19.40 6.56 -14.89
N ASP A 351 18.15 6.47 -15.32
CA ASP A 351 17.70 6.94 -16.64
C ASP A 351 18.63 6.45 -17.76
N SER A 352 18.98 5.16 -17.71
CA SER A 352 20.01 4.54 -18.54
C SER A 352 19.63 3.11 -18.87
N TYR A 353 20.04 2.64 -20.04
CA TYR A 353 19.87 1.26 -20.47
C TYR A 353 21.22 0.57 -20.59
N LEU A 354 21.43 -0.48 -19.79
CA LEU A 354 22.54 -1.41 -19.95
C LEU A 354 22.00 -2.61 -20.71
N HIS A 355 22.41 -2.80 -21.95
CA HIS A 355 21.97 -3.92 -22.78
C HIS A 355 22.53 -5.26 -22.27
N ASP A 356 22.16 -6.33 -22.95
CA ASP A 356 22.44 -7.71 -22.56
C ASP A 356 23.92 -7.96 -22.22
N GLY A 357 24.15 -8.63 -21.09
CA GLY A 357 25.47 -9.09 -20.68
C GLY A 357 26.48 -8.00 -20.32
N VAL A 358 26.05 -6.73 -20.18
CA VAL A 358 26.91 -5.66 -19.65
C VAL A 358 27.37 -6.01 -18.23
N LYS A 359 28.63 -5.70 -17.92
CA LYS A 359 29.24 -5.95 -16.61
C LYS A 359 29.69 -4.65 -15.98
N MET A 360 29.17 -4.37 -14.79
CA MET A 360 29.55 -3.27 -13.91
C MET A 360 29.73 -3.82 -12.49
N GLY A 361 30.84 -4.51 -12.24
CA GLY A 361 31.02 -5.29 -11.02
C GLY A 361 31.29 -4.50 -9.73
N HIS A 362 31.55 -3.20 -9.83
CA HIS A 362 32.02 -2.38 -8.71
C HIS A 362 31.44 -0.96 -8.77
N PHE A 363 31.77 -0.16 -7.76
CA PHE A 363 31.40 1.25 -7.63
C PHE A 363 31.54 1.98 -8.96
N SER A 364 30.42 2.48 -9.50
CA SER A 364 30.35 3.28 -10.72
C SER A 364 29.01 4.03 -10.73
N TYR A 365 28.97 5.21 -11.35
CA TYR A 365 27.73 5.94 -11.58
C TYR A 365 27.44 6.04 -13.08
N ILE A 366 26.28 5.51 -13.48
CA ILE A 366 25.78 5.54 -14.85
C ILE A 366 24.46 6.31 -14.89
N GLY A 367 24.47 7.47 -15.53
CA GLY A 367 23.34 8.38 -15.62
C GLY A 367 23.17 8.86 -17.05
N ASN A 368 21.94 8.79 -17.58
CA ASN A 368 21.62 9.22 -18.94
C ASN A 368 22.47 8.52 -20.02
N ALA A 369 22.62 7.19 -19.94
CA ALA A 369 23.46 6.43 -20.86
C ALA A 369 22.74 5.27 -21.55
N ASP A 370 23.14 4.99 -22.79
CA ASP A 370 22.80 3.76 -23.51
C ASP A 370 24.10 2.96 -23.73
N ILE A 371 24.17 1.76 -23.17
CA ILE A 371 25.40 0.95 -23.11
C ILE A 371 25.15 -0.39 -23.79
N GLY A 372 25.78 -0.58 -24.95
CA GLY A 372 25.64 -1.75 -25.80
C GLY A 372 26.10 -3.07 -25.16
N SER A 373 25.62 -4.15 -25.75
CA SER A 373 25.77 -5.51 -25.23
C SER A 373 27.23 -5.93 -25.03
N GLY A 374 27.48 -6.75 -24.02
CA GLY A 374 28.80 -7.32 -23.73
C GLY A 374 29.86 -6.31 -23.25
N THR A 375 29.51 -5.03 -23.08
CA THR A 375 30.42 -3.99 -22.59
C THR A 375 30.82 -4.22 -21.14
N ASN A 376 32.11 -3.98 -20.84
CA ASN A 376 32.66 -4.06 -19.49
C ASN A 376 32.98 -2.66 -18.96
N ILE A 377 32.39 -2.32 -17.81
CA ILE A 377 32.58 -1.06 -17.10
C ILE A 377 33.57 -1.28 -15.95
N GLY A 378 34.71 -0.62 -16.01
CA GLY A 378 35.72 -0.63 -14.95
C GLY A 378 35.21 -0.02 -13.65
N ALA A 379 35.86 -0.38 -12.54
CA ALA A 379 35.54 0.20 -11.23
C ALA A 379 35.88 1.69 -11.21
N GLY A 380 35.01 2.51 -10.65
CA GLY A 380 35.18 3.97 -10.54
C GLY A 380 34.76 4.73 -11.78
N THR A 381 34.09 4.08 -12.75
CA THR A 381 33.62 4.78 -13.96
C THR A 381 32.45 5.69 -13.63
N ILE A 382 32.52 6.92 -14.15
CA ILE A 382 31.47 7.93 -14.00
C ILE A 382 31.07 8.42 -15.39
N THR A 383 29.78 8.32 -15.72
CA THR A 383 29.19 9.13 -16.81
C THR A 383 28.88 10.51 -16.26
N CYS A 384 29.71 11.50 -16.58
CA CYS A 384 29.55 12.88 -16.13
C CYS A 384 28.45 13.55 -16.95
N ASN A 385 27.19 13.30 -16.57
CA ASN A 385 26.01 13.68 -17.35
C ASN A 385 25.53 15.13 -17.12
N TYR A 386 25.98 15.83 -16.08
CA TYR A 386 25.48 17.17 -15.72
C TYR A 386 26.58 18.23 -15.83
N ASP A 387 26.31 19.32 -16.55
CA ASP A 387 27.27 20.41 -16.82
C ASP A 387 27.17 21.61 -15.86
N GLY A 388 26.20 21.58 -14.93
CA GLY A 388 25.84 22.72 -14.08
C GLY A 388 24.47 23.33 -14.41
N GLU A 389 23.89 23.02 -15.56
CA GLU A 389 22.58 23.50 -16.00
C GLU A 389 21.71 22.38 -16.59
N LYS A 390 22.26 21.57 -17.49
CA LYS A 390 21.55 20.54 -18.26
C LYS A 390 22.20 19.17 -18.10
N LYS A 391 21.41 18.15 -18.42
CA LYS A 391 21.89 16.77 -18.53
C LYS A 391 22.08 16.36 -19.98
N HIS A 392 23.14 15.62 -20.25
CA HIS A 392 23.54 15.18 -21.58
C HIS A 392 23.70 13.65 -21.64
N PRO A 393 23.41 13.03 -22.79
CA PRO A 393 23.48 11.59 -22.94
C PRO A 393 24.92 11.10 -23.18
N THR A 394 25.21 9.86 -22.77
CA THR A 394 26.42 9.11 -23.17
C THR A 394 26.00 7.87 -23.93
N VAL A 395 26.58 7.60 -25.10
CA VAL A 395 26.34 6.37 -25.85
C VAL A 395 27.62 5.54 -25.88
N ILE A 396 27.52 4.28 -25.49
CA ILE A 396 28.62 3.33 -25.50
C ILE A 396 28.19 2.14 -26.35
N GLY A 397 28.97 1.81 -27.38
CA GLY A 397 28.70 0.70 -28.28
C GLY A 397 28.83 -0.68 -27.63
N GLU A 398 28.80 -1.71 -28.47
CA GLU A 398 28.94 -3.10 -28.05
C GLU A 398 30.39 -3.48 -27.78
N ASN A 399 30.59 -4.44 -26.86
CA ASN A 399 31.90 -5.03 -26.55
C ASN A 399 32.99 -4.00 -26.17
N VAL A 400 32.59 -2.82 -25.66
CA VAL A 400 33.52 -1.78 -25.22
C VAL A 400 34.18 -2.19 -23.90
N PHE A 401 35.45 -1.83 -23.72
CA PHE A 401 36.15 -2.01 -22.45
C PHE A 401 36.48 -0.66 -21.83
N ILE A 402 35.79 -0.29 -20.76
CA ILE A 402 36.10 0.92 -19.99
C ILE A 402 37.09 0.56 -18.87
N GLY A 403 38.27 1.16 -18.90
CA GLY A 403 39.24 1.05 -17.82
C GLY A 403 38.74 1.68 -16.53
N SER A 404 39.21 1.17 -15.40
CA SER A 404 38.87 1.69 -14.07
C SER A 404 39.14 3.19 -13.95
N ASP A 405 38.34 3.89 -13.16
CA ASP A 405 38.44 5.34 -12.89
C ASP A 405 38.34 6.20 -14.15
N THR A 406 37.57 5.75 -15.15
CA THR A 406 37.30 6.53 -16.36
C THR A 406 36.17 7.54 -16.13
N MET A 407 36.41 8.78 -16.51
CA MET A 407 35.41 9.85 -16.55
C MET A 407 34.94 10.04 -18.00
N LEU A 408 33.65 9.81 -18.24
CA LEU A 408 33.02 9.99 -19.55
C LEU A 408 32.23 11.30 -19.53
N VAL A 409 32.81 12.38 -20.07
CA VAL A 409 32.21 13.72 -20.04
C VAL A 409 31.16 13.83 -21.15
N ALA A 410 29.88 13.77 -20.75
CA ALA A 410 28.77 13.83 -21.69
C ALA A 410 28.61 15.26 -22.27
N PRO A 411 28.12 15.40 -23.53
CA PRO A 411 27.78 14.32 -24.44
C PRO A 411 29.01 13.66 -25.07
N VAL A 412 29.01 12.32 -25.13
CA VAL A 412 30.10 11.55 -25.75
C VAL A 412 29.61 10.20 -26.29
N ASN A 413 30.17 9.79 -27.43
CA ASN A 413 29.92 8.50 -28.08
C ASN A 413 31.20 7.65 -28.10
N LEU A 414 31.13 6.40 -27.63
CA LEU A 414 32.19 5.41 -27.76
C LEU A 414 31.71 4.34 -28.74
N GLY A 415 32.40 4.17 -29.87
CA GLY A 415 32.08 3.16 -30.87
C GLY A 415 32.35 1.74 -30.38
N ASP A 416 31.82 0.76 -31.12
CA ASP A 416 31.95 -0.67 -30.79
C ASP A 416 33.41 -1.10 -30.62
N SER A 417 33.65 -1.99 -29.67
CA SER A 417 34.99 -2.53 -29.35
C SER A 417 36.04 -1.48 -28.98
N ALA A 418 35.63 -0.22 -28.74
CA ALA A 418 36.51 0.81 -28.21
C ALA A 418 37.01 0.45 -26.81
N ARG A 419 38.10 1.08 -26.39
CA ARG A 419 38.72 0.82 -25.10
C ARG A 419 39.20 2.12 -24.45
N THR A 420 39.06 2.23 -23.14
CA THR A 420 39.73 3.28 -22.36
C THR A 420 40.81 2.66 -21.48
N GLY A 421 41.94 3.36 -21.34
CA GLY A 421 42.90 3.08 -20.28
C GLY A 421 42.36 3.50 -18.91
N ALA A 422 42.93 2.93 -17.84
CA ALA A 422 42.57 3.35 -16.49
C ALA A 422 42.87 4.84 -16.25
N GLY A 423 42.00 5.52 -15.51
CA GLY A 423 42.11 6.94 -15.18
C GLY A 423 41.80 7.88 -16.35
N ALA A 424 41.28 7.39 -17.48
CA ALA A 424 41.06 8.22 -18.66
C ALA A 424 39.95 9.27 -18.45
N VAL A 425 40.15 10.49 -18.96
CA VAL A 425 39.10 11.51 -19.05
C VAL A 425 38.70 11.69 -20.52
N VAL A 426 37.57 11.12 -20.91
CA VAL A 426 37.08 11.12 -22.28
C VAL A 426 36.16 12.33 -22.47
N THR A 427 36.59 13.28 -23.30
CA THR A 427 35.87 14.54 -23.58
C THR A 427 35.43 14.68 -25.05
N LYS A 428 35.70 13.66 -25.86
CA LYS A 428 35.38 13.62 -27.29
C LYS A 428 35.03 12.20 -27.68
N ASP A 429 34.26 12.07 -28.75
CA ASP A 429 33.87 10.78 -29.30
C ASP A 429 35.08 9.90 -29.63
N VAL A 430 34.93 8.61 -29.37
CA VAL A 430 35.93 7.57 -29.60
C VAL A 430 35.43 6.69 -30.74
N PRO A 431 36.13 6.61 -31.88
CA PRO A 431 35.75 5.70 -32.95
C PRO A 431 35.75 4.23 -32.51
N PRO A 432 35.08 3.34 -33.26
CA PRO A 432 35.19 1.90 -33.04
C PRO A 432 36.66 1.42 -33.03
N ASP A 433 36.90 0.28 -32.37
CA ASP A 433 38.21 -0.40 -32.31
C ASP A 433 39.37 0.48 -31.82
N THR A 434 39.08 1.57 -31.12
CA THR A 434 40.07 2.58 -30.73
C THR A 434 40.35 2.52 -29.23
N LEU A 435 41.63 2.46 -28.87
CA LEU A 435 42.09 2.66 -27.49
C LEU A 435 42.39 4.14 -27.24
N VAL A 436 41.75 4.72 -26.23
CA VAL A 436 42.08 6.06 -25.72
C VAL A 436 42.66 5.97 -24.31
N VAL A 437 43.68 6.77 -24.03
CA VAL A 437 44.34 6.85 -22.73
C VAL A 437 44.60 8.31 -22.36
N GLY A 438 44.74 8.57 -21.07
CA GLY A 438 45.32 9.81 -20.58
C GLY A 438 44.42 10.64 -19.67
N ILE A 439 45.13 11.39 -18.81
CA ILE A 439 44.64 12.46 -17.94
C ILE A 439 45.31 13.72 -18.48
N PRO A 440 44.65 14.88 -18.44
CA PRO A 440 45.46 16.00 -18.01
C PRO A 440 44.80 16.81 -16.91
N ALA A 441 45.24 16.57 -15.68
CA ALA A 441 45.47 17.64 -14.73
C ALA A 441 46.68 18.44 -15.24
N ARG A 442 46.45 19.68 -15.66
CA ARG A 442 47.50 20.61 -16.08
C ARG A 442 47.85 21.56 -14.93
N ALA A 443 49.13 21.86 -14.75
CA ALA A 443 49.54 22.85 -13.77
C ALA A 443 49.04 24.25 -14.18
N ILE A 444 48.24 24.90 -13.33
CA ILE A 444 47.71 26.27 -13.57
C ILE A 444 48.42 27.34 -12.73
N ARG A 445 48.90 26.99 -11.53
CA ARG A 445 49.79 27.83 -10.69
C ARG A 445 50.42 27.01 -9.57
N LYS A 446 51.55 27.48 -9.03
CA LYS A 446 52.08 26.97 -7.75
C LYS A 446 51.17 27.47 -6.61
N VAL A 447 50.78 26.58 -5.71
CA VAL A 447 50.15 26.96 -4.45
C VAL A 447 51.27 27.38 -3.50
N SER A 448 51.80 28.59 -3.68
CA SER A 448 52.78 29.15 -2.74
C SER A 448 52.05 29.67 -1.50
N GLY A 449 52.15 28.91 -0.43
CA GLY A 449 51.73 29.29 0.91
C GLY A 449 52.74 28.84 1.96
N LYS A 450 54.01 29.25 1.81
CA LYS A 450 54.88 29.44 2.98
C LYS A 450 55.04 30.94 3.14
N LYS A 451 54.28 31.53 4.06
CA LYS A 451 54.72 32.77 4.70
C LYS A 451 56.01 32.40 5.43
N GLU A 452 57.13 32.93 4.97
CA GLU A 452 58.32 32.99 5.81
C GLU A 452 57.96 33.80 7.06
N ARG A 453 58.38 33.29 8.22
CA ARG A 453 58.04 33.80 9.55
C ARG A 453 58.63 35.18 9.80
#